data_AF-A0A4S4ZQJ7-F1
#
_entry.id   AF-A0A4S4ZQJ7-F1
#
_cell.length_a   1.000
_cell.length_b   1.000
_cell.length_c   1.000
_cell.angle_alpha   90.00
_cell.angle_beta   90.00
_cell.angle_gamma   90.00
#
_symmetry.space_group_name_H-M   'P 1'
#
loop_
_entity.id
_entity.type
_entity.pdbx_description
1 polymer ?
#
loop_
_entity_poly.entity_id
_entity_poly.type
_entity_poly.pdbx_seq_one_letter_code
_entity_poly.pdbx_strand_id
1 'polypeptide(L)'
;MINDIAAQFGHLPAEKAAGEVANHVRKFWDPRMQSRLLDLAAAGPGDLAPVAYAAAELVRREARSEHPTAATSGGFVSVRTTDGWLEVDAAVRARPGLERALGIGGIAATEQPAADLARVRAAIERVSAHWTSAEVLLALEQDGVRAHRSNADPETAATRTDVS
;
A
#
# COMPACT_ATOMS: atom_id res chain seq x y z
N MET A 1 6.19 29.31 7.79
CA MET A 1 5.07 29.02 6.88
C MET A 1 3.99 28.15 7.52
N ILE A 2 4.23 26.87 7.85
CA ILE A 2 3.14 26.06 8.47
C ILE A 2 2.77 26.53 9.88
N ASN A 3 3.74 27.00 10.65
CA ASN A 3 3.48 27.58 11.98
C ASN A 3 2.61 28.85 11.88
N ASP A 4 2.76 29.63 10.80
CA ASP A 4 1.93 30.82 10.54
C ASP A 4 0.49 30.42 10.21
N ILE A 5 0.31 29.39 9.36
CA ILE A 5 -1.01 28.82 9.05
C ILE A 5 -1.65 28.29 10.35
N ALA A 6 -0.91 27.56 11.17
CA ALA A 6 -1.39 27.06 12.45
C ALA A 6 -1.84 28.19 13.40
N ALA A 7 -1.13 29.33 13.40
CA ALA A 7 -1.51 30.50 14.18
C ALA A 7 -2.85 31.11 13.72
N GLN A 8 -3.16 31.10 12.42
CA GLN A 8 -4.45 31.59 11.90
C GLN A 8 -5.64 30.78 12.45
N PHE A 9 -5.44 29.48 12.71
CA PHE A 9 -6.44 28.59 13.30
C PHE A 9 -6.38 28.53 14.83
N GLY A 10 -5.56 29.36 15.49
CA GLY A 10 -5.38 29.36 16.95
C GLY A 10 -6.61 29.75 17.77
N HIS A 11 -7.68 30.23 17.13
CA HIS A 11 -8.97 30.49 17.75
C HIS A 11 -9.85 29.23 17.85
N LEU A 12 -9.46 28.13 17.20
CA LEU A 12 -10.15 26.85 17.25
C LEU A 12 -9.56 25.93 18.32
N PRO A 13 -10.32 24.94 18.83
CA PRO A 13 -9.76 23.85 19.63
C PRO A 13 -8.64 23.14 18.88
N ALA A 14 -7.59 22.72 19.59
CA ALA A 14 -6.35 22.19 19.00
C ALA A 14 -6.58 21.04 17.99
N GLU A 15 -7.50 20.12 18.30
CA GLU A 15 -7.85 19.00 17.43
C GLU A 15 -8.49 19.46 16.11
N LYS A 16 -9.40 20.44 16.19
CA LYS A 16 -10.06 21.02 15.02
C LYS A 16 -9.08 21.87 14.21
N ALA A 17 -8.24 22.64 14.87
CA ALA A 17 -7.19 23.43 14.24
C ALA A 17 -6.21 22.53 13.45
N ALA A 18 -5.78 21.40 14.03
CA ALA A 18 -4.91 20.45 13.35
C ALA A 18 -5.56 19.87 12.10
N GLY A 19 -6.85 19.52 12.17
CA GLY A 19 -7.63 19.03 11.03
C GLY A 19 -7.72 20.05 9.88
N GLU A 20 -8.06 21.30 10.19
CA GLU A 20 -8.16 22.37 9.19
C GLU A 20 -6.80 22.69 8.55
N VAL A 21 -5.72 22.73 9.35
CA VAL A 21 -4.35 22.93 8.86
C VAL A 21 -3.94 21.78 7.94
N ALA A 22 -4.21 20.53 8.32
CA ALA A 22 -3.89 19.35 7.49
C ALA A 22 -4.63 19.38 6.16
N ASN A 23 -5.93 19.73 6.16
CA ASN A 23 -6.74 19.88 4.96
C ASN A 23 -6.20 21.00 4.05
N HIS A 24 -5.83 22.14 4.63
CA HIS A 24 -5.24 23.25 3.90
C HIS A 24 -3.90 22.85 3.24
N VAL A 25 -3.01 22.21 3.99
CA VAL A 25 -1.72 21.71 3.47
C VAL A 25 -1.97 20.77 2.29
N ARG A 26 -2.87 19.80 2.42
CA ARG A 26 -3.14 18.87 1.32
C ARG A 26 -3.73 19.52 0.08
N LYS A 27 -4.62 20.50 0.26
CA LYS A 27 -5.33 21.16 -0.84
C LYS A 27 -4.47 22.17 -1.58
N PHE A 28 -3.57 22.86 -0.88
CA PHE A 28 -2.84 24.00 -1.42
C PHE A 28 -1.33 23.76 -1.57
N TRP A 29 -0.75 22.77 -0.90
CA TRP A 29 0.69 22.47 -1.03
C TRP A 29 0.93 21.32 -2.00
N ASP A 30 1.96 21.47 -2.83
CA ASP A 30 2.39 20.41 -3.74
C ASP A 30 2.99 19.20 -2.99
N PRO A 31 2.98 17.99 -3.59
CA PRO A 31 3.47 16.75 -2.95
C PRO A 31 4.90 16.84 -2.40
N ARG A 32 5.79 17.59 -3.06
CA ARG A 32 7.18 17.80 -2.61
C ARG A 32 7.27 18.60 -1.32
N MET A 33 6.38 19.58 -1.11
CA MET A 33 6.33 20.38 0.11
C MET A 33 5.74 19.59 1.27
N GLN A 34 4.73 18.75 0.99
CA GLN A 34 4.17 17.83 1.96
C GLN A 34 5.24 16.84 2.45
N SER A 35 6.03 16.24 1.55
CA SER A 35 7.13 15.35 1.93
C SER A 35 8.12 16.01 2.89
N ARG A 36 8.56 17.24 2.59
CA ARG A 36 9.48 17.99 3.46
C ARG A 36 8.90 18.26 4.85
N LEU A 37 7.59 18.55 4.92
CA LEU A 37 6.91 18.72 6.20
C LEU A 37 6.93 17.42 7.03
N LEU A 38 6.69 16.27 6.37
CA LEU A 38 6.73 14.97 7.03
C LEU A 38 8.13 14.61 7.52
N ASP A 39 9.17 14.94 6.75
CA ASP A 39 10.57 14.74 7.16
C ASP A 39 10.92 15.57 8.40
N LEU A 40 10.45 16.83 8.44
CA LEU A 40 10.62 17.70 9.61
C LEU A 40 9.86 17.17 10.84
N ALA A 41 8.63 16.70 10.66
CA ALA A 41 7.86 16.10 11.75
C ALA A 41 8.53 14.81 12.27
N ALA A 42 9.16 14.01 11.40
CA ALA A 42 9.89 12.81 11.79
C ALA A 42 11.15 13.11 12.60
N ALA A 43 11.80 14.26 12.38
CA ALA A 43 12.93 14.73 13.19
C ALA A 43 12.51 15.22 14.58
N GLY A 44 11.22 15.41 14.82
CA GLY A 44 10.63 15.79 16.11
C GLY A 44 9.94 17.16 16.10
N PRO A 45 9.26 17.53 17.20
CA PRO A 45 8.45 18.74 17.26
C PRO A 45 9.25 20.05 17.40
N GLY A 46 10.58 20.00 17.50
CA GLY A 46 11.41 21.15 17.91
C GLY A 46 11.21 22.42 17.08
N ASP A 47 10.94 22.28 15.78
CA ASP A 47 10.72 23.39 14.84
C ASP A 47 9.24 23.62 14.49
N LEU A 48 8.32 22.80 15.02
CA LEU A 48 6.91 22.81 14.69
C LEU A 48 6.05 23.20 15.90
N ALA A 49 5.10 24.10 15.68
CA ALA A 49 4.06 24.36 16.68
C ALA A 49 3.26 23.06 16.97
N PRO A 50 2.72 22.85 18.18
CA PRO A 50 1.99 21.63 18.52
C PRO A 50 0.85 21.28 17.55
N VAL A 51 0.12 22.30 17.08
CA VAL A 51 -0.94 22.16 16.07
C VAL A 51 -0.38 21.79 14.70
N ALA A 52 0.77 22.34 14.31
CA ALA A 52 1.44 22.03 13.05
C ALA A 52 2.01 20.60 13.04
N TYR A 53 2.57 20.16 14.16
CA TYR A 53 3.02 18.78 14.34
C TYR A 53 1.85 17.79 14.27
N ALA A 54 0.76 18.08 14.99
CA ALA A 54 -0.46 17.27 14.91
C ALA A 54 -1.02 17.23 13.49
N ALA A 55 -1.06 18.37 12.78
CA ALA A 55 -1.49 18.42 11.39
C ALA A 55 -0.58 17.59 10.47
N ALA A 56 0.74 17.61 10.65
CA ALA A 56 1.68 16.80 9.87
C ALA A 56 1.42 15.29 10.06
N GLU A 57 1.15 14.84 11.29
CA GLU A 57 0.79 13.45 11.57
C GLU A 57 -0.57 13.06 10.93
N LEU A 58 -1.55 13.97 10.90
CA LEU A 58 -2.79 13.76 10.16
C LEU A 58 -2.51 13.61 8.66
N VAL A 59 -1.74 14.52 8.05
CA VAL A 59 -1.36 14.44 6.63
C VAL A 59 -0.63 13.12 6.33
N ARG A 60 0.28 12.67 7.22
CA ARG A 60 0.97 11.39 7.09
C ARG A 60 0.02 10.20 7.11
N ARG A 61 -0.93 10.20 8.04
CA ARG A 61 -1.93 9.14 8.17
C ARG A 61 -2.82 9.09 6.94
N GLU A 62 -3.33 10.23 6.49
CA GLU A 62 -4.16 10.31 5.30
C GLU A 62 -3.37 9.95 4.04
N ALA A 63 -2.11 10.37 3.90
CA ALA A 63 -1.25 9.96 2.79
C ALA A 63 -1.02 8.44 2.79
N ARG A 64 -0.96 7.79 3.95
CA ARG A 64 -0.94 6.32 4.08
C ARG A 64 -2.31 5.68 3.78
N SER A 65 -3.39 6.42 3.93
CA SER A 65 -4.74 5.98 3.56
C SER A 65 -5.04 6.19 2.07
N GLU A 66 -4.47 7.22 1.45
CA GLU A 66 -4.66 7.63 0.05
C GLU A 66 -3.66 7.01 -0.90
N HIS A 67 -2.42 6.83 -0.45
CA HIS A 67 -1.49 5.87 -1.04
C HIS A 67 -1.71 4.56 -0.30
N PRO A 68 -2.32 3.51 -0.90
CA PRO A 68 -2.29 2.17 -0.34
C PRO A 68 -0.89 1.59 -0.54
N THR A 69 0.10 2.15 0.16
CA THR A 69 1.47 1.66 0.26
C THR A 69 1.89 1.85 1.72
N ALA A 70 2.09 0.72 2.41
CA ALA A 70 2.50 0.61 3.81
C ALA A 70 1.40 0.80 4.89
N ALA A 71 0.30 0.04 4.78
CA ALA A 71 -0.28 -0.73 5.89
C ALA A 71 -1.61 -1.38 5.46
N THR A 72 -1.58 -2.18 4.39
CA THR A 72 -2.53 -3.26 4.12
C THR A 72 -1.87 -4.11 3.04
N SER A 73 -1.19 -5.18 3.44
CA SER A 73 -0.98 -6.35 2.59
C SER A 73 -2.36 -6.95 2.32
N GLY A 74 -3.15 -6.25 1.51
CA GLY A 74 -4.50 -6.63 1.11
C GLY A 74 -4.37 -7.75 0.10
N GLY A 75 -3.97 -8.91 0.60
CA GLY A 75 -3.92 -10.17 -0.13
C GLY A 75 -2.99 -10.21 -1.32
N PHE A 76 -1.82 -9.56 -1.33
CA PHE A 76 -0.83 -9.91 -2.36
C PHE A 76 -0.23 -11.28 -2.04
N VAL A 77 -0.08 -12.12 -3.06
CA VAL A 77 0.58 -13.43 -2.97
C VAL A 77 1.74 -13.50 -3.95
N SER A 78 2.88 -13.96 -3.45
CA SER A 78 4.03 -14.29 -4.29
C SER A 78 3.76 -15.60 -5.03
N VAL A 79 3.88 -15.57 -6.37
CA VAL A 79 3.66 -16.74 -7.24
C VAL A 79 4.88 -16.96 -8.12
N ARG A 80 5.21 -18.23 -8.35
CA ARG A 80 6.34 -18.62 -9.18
C ARG A 80 5.96 -18.67 -10.66
N THR A 81 6.85 -18.18 -11.50
CA THR A 81 6.81 -18.27 -12.97
C THR A 81 8.04 -19.00 -13.50
N THR A 82 8.14 -19.23 -14.81
CA THR A 82 9.28 -19.95 -15.40
C THR A 82 10.60 -19.20 -15.28
N ASP A 83 10.56 -17.86 -15.23
CA ASP A 83 11.71 -16.94 -15.29
C ASP A 83 11.83 -16.04 -14.03
N GLY A 84 10.95 -16.19 -13.04
CA GLY A 84 11.05 -15.41 -11.80
C GLY A 84 9.81 -15.45 -10.91
N TRP A 85 9.66 -14.42 -10.09
CA TRP A 85 8.59 -14.26 -9.11
C TRP A 85 7.70 -13.07 -9.44
N LEU A 86 6.40 -13.21 -9.21
CA LEU A 86 5.42 -12.13 -9.32
C LEU A 86 4.71 -11.93 -7.98
N GLU A 87 4.50 -10.67 -7.62
CA GLU A 87 3.53 -10.29 -6.59
C GLU A 87 2.19 -10.01 -7.26
N VAL A 88 1.15 -10.78 -6.91
CA VAL A 88 -0.18 -10.69 -7.53
C VAL A 88 -1.24 -10.33 -6.49
N ASP A 89 -2.11 -9.38 -6.80
CA ASP A 89 -3.25 -9.00 -5.96
C ASP A 89 -4.28 -10.14 -5.91
N ALA A 90 -4.31 -10.85 -4.79
CA ALA A 90 -5.27 -11.91 -4.45
C ALA A 90 -6.37 -11.44 -3.49
N ALA A 91 -6.61 -10.12 -3.37
CA ALA A 91 -7.77 -9.64 -2.66
C ALA A 91 -9.08 -10.16 -3.27
N VAL A 92 -10.13 -10.29 -2.44
CA VAL A 92 -11.47 -10.73 -2.88
C VAL A 92 -11.98 -9.92 -4.08
N ARG A 93 -11.72 -8.61 -4.10
CA ARG A 93 -12.07 -7.69 -5.20
C ARG A 93 -11.40 -8.04 -6.55
N ALA A 94 -10.21 -8.64 -6.52
CA ALA A 94 -9.42 -8.98 -7.71
C ALA A 94 -9.80 -10.35 -8.28
N ARG A 95 -10.57 -11.17 -7.54
CA ARG A 95 -10.91 -12.54 -7.95
C ARG A 95 -11.60 -12.63 -9.31
N PRO A 96 -12.63 -11.84 -9.63
CA PRO A 96 -13.25 -11.92 -10.95
C PRO A 96 -12.28 -11.60 -12.10
N GLY A 97 -11.24 -10.80 -11.85
CA GLY A 97 -10.16 -10.57 -12.81
C GLY A 97 -9.21 -11.76 -12.90
N LEU A 98 -8.81 -12.34 -11.76
CA LEU A 98 -7.97 -13.54 -11.71
C LEU A 98 -8.61 -14.74 -12.43
N GLU A 99 -9.91 -14.96 -12.20
CA GLU A 99 -10.65 -16.06 -12.84
C GLU A 99 -10.71 -15.89 -14.37
N ARG A 100 -10.86 -14.65 -14.86
CA ARG A 100 -10.83 -14.34 -16.31
C ARG A 100 -9.44 -14.46 -16.92
N ALA A 101 -8.43 -13.89 -16.26
CA ALA A 101 -7.06 -13.83 -16.77
C ALA A 101 -6.40 -15.21 -16.84
N LEU A 102 -6.63 -16.04 -15.83
CA LEU A 102 -5.92 -17.31 -15.66
C LEU A 102 -6.84 -18.53 -15.85
N GLY A 103 -8.14 -18.32 -16.10
CA GLY A 103 -9.11 -19.42 -16.21
C GLY A 103 -9.25 -20.23 -14.92
N ILE A 104 -8.88 -19.67 -13.76
CA ILE A 104 -8.95 -20.35 -12.47
C ILE A 104 -10.38 -20.27 -11.93
N GLY A 105 -11.13 -21.37 -11.96
CA GLY A 105 -12.52 -21.36 -11.49
C GLY A 105 -12.68 -21.53 -9.98
N GLY A 106 -13.70 -20.91 -9.40
CA GLY A 106 -14.35 -21.39 -8.17
C GLY A 106 -13.56 -21.17 -6.88
N ILE A 107 -12.83 -20.05 -6.79
CA ILE A 107 -12.15 -19.69 -5.54
C ILE A 107 -13.16 -19.01 -4.61
N ALA A 108 -13.99 -19.81 -3.94
CA ALA A 108 -14.88 -19.32 -2.89
C ALA A 108 -14.05 -18.76 -1.73
N ALA A 109 -14.48 -17.62 -1.17
CA ALA A 109 -13.81 -17.03 -0.02
C ALA A 109 -13.96 -17.97 1.16
N THR A 110 -12.84 -18.28 1.81
CA THR A 110 -12.91 -19.04 3.07
C THR A 110 -12.97 -18.09 4.24
N GLU A 111 -13.62 -18.50 5.33
CA GLU A 111 -13.68 -17.71 6.57
C GLU A 111 -12.30 -17.57 7.23
N GLN A 112 -11.32 -18.39 6.82
CA GLN A 112 -9.95 -18.39 7.33
C GLN A 112 -9.01 -17.68 6.34
N PRO A 113 -8.57 -16.44 6.62
CA PRO A 113 -7.82 -15.63 5.65
C PRO A 113 -6.51 -16.26 5.14
N ALA A 114 -5.79 -16.99 6.00
CA ALA A 114 -4.55 -17.65 5.63
C ALA A 114 -4.77 -18.83 4.66
N ALA A 115 -5.80 -19.63 4.88
CA ALA A 115 -6.15 -20.77 4.02
C ALA A 115 -6.67 -20.29 2.66
N ASP A 116 -7.41 -19.18 2.67
CA ASP A 116 -7.90 -18.51 1.48
C ASP A 116 -6.75 -18.08 0.55
N LEU A 117 -5.77 -17.35 1.10
CA LEU A 117 -4.60 -16.88 0.36
C LEU A 117 -3.75 -18.04 -0.18
N ALA A 118 -3.53 -19.09 0.63
CA ALA A 118 -2.80 -20.28 0.19
C ALA A 118 -3.49 -20.97 -1.00
N ARG A 119 -4.83 -21.04 -1.00
CA ARG A 119 -5.61 -21.61 -2.09
C ARG A 119 -5.55 -20.76 -3.36
N VAL A 120 -5.64 -19.44 -3.24
CA VAL A 120 -5.50 -18.52 -4.38
C VAL A 120 -4.12 -18.65 -4.99
N ARG A 121 -3.07 -18.62 -4.17
CA ARG A 121 -1.67 -18.80 -4.60
C ARG A 121 -1.51 -20.11 -5.38
N ALA A 122 -1.96 -21.23 -4.81
CA ALA A 122 -1.86 -22.55 -5.46
C ALA A 122 -2.69 -22.66 -6.75
N ALA A 123 -3.74 -21.86 -6.93
CA ALA A 123 -4.48 -21.78 -8.19
C ALA A 123 -3.69 -21.01 -9.25
N ILE A 124 -3.11 -19.87 -8.88
CA ILE A 124 -2.30 -19.05 -9.78
C ILE A 124 -1.04 -19.83 -10.21
N GLU A 125 -0.33 -20.45 -9.27
CA GLU A 125 0.91 -21.19 -9.53
C GLU A 125 0.70 -22.38 -10.49
N ARG A 126 -0.47 -23.01 -10.50
CA ARG A 126 -0.78 -24.09 -11.47
C ARG A 126 -0.78 -23.60 -12.91
N VAL A 127 -1.15 -22.34 -13.15
CA VAL A 127 -1.17 -21.74 -14.49
C VAL A 127 0.16 -21.09 -14.78
N SER A 128 0.69 -20.31 -13.83
CA SER A 128 1.91 -19.54 -14.01
C SER A 128 3.18 -20.38 -14.07
N ALA A 129 3.17 -21.63 -13.58
CA ALA A 129 4.32 -22.54 -13.67
C ALA A 129 4.77 -22.85 -15.11
N HIS A 130 3.91 -22.59 -16.10
CA HIS A 130 4.20 -22.83 -17.52
C HIS A 130 4.38 -21.55 -18.33
N TRP A 131 4.17 -20.38 -17.72
CA TRP A 131 4.21 -19.08 -18.38
C TRP A 131 5.33 -18.22 -17.82
N THR A 132 5.84 -17.33 -18.66
CA THR A 132 6.80 -16.31 -18.22
C THR A 132 6.11 -15.24 -17.39
N SER A 133 6.91 -14.55 -16.57
CA SER A 133 6.51 -13.41 -15.77
C SER A 133 5.88 -12.31 -16.61
N ALA A 134 6.35 -12.10 -17.85
CA ALA A 134 5.78 -11.14 -18.79
C ALA A 134 4.37 -11.54 -19.25
N GLU A 135 4.16 -12.81 -19.60
CA GLU A 135 2.87 -13.31 -20.10
C GLU A 135 1.81 -13.28 -19.01
N VAL A 136 2.18 -13.70 -17.79
CA VAL A 136 1.26 -13.66 -16.65
C VAL A 136 0.92 -12.21 -16.28
N LEU A 137 1.89 -11.29 -16.26
CA LEU A 137 1.62 -9.87 -16.01
C LEU A 137 0.67 -9.26 -17.03
N LEU A 138 0.91 -9.56 -18.31
CA LEU A 138 0.08 -9.04 -19.40
C LEU A 138 -1.38 -9.52 -19.27
N ALA A 139 -1.59 -10.81 -19.01
CA ALA A 139 -2.94 -11.36 -18.81
C ALA A 139 -3.65 -10.72 -17.61
N LEU A 140 -2.94 -10.54 -16.49
CA LEU A 140 -3.50 -9.93 -15.28
C LEU A 140 -3.86 -8.44 -15.51
N GLU A 141 -3.00 -7.69 -16.19
CA GLU A 141 -3.23 -6.27 -16.49
C GLU A 141 -4.45 -6.07 -17.40
N GLN A 142 -4.62 -6.92 -18.43
CA GLN A 142 -5.77 -6.88 -19.34
C GLN A 142 -7.11 -7.04 -18.62
N ASP A 143 -7.14 -7.83 -17.55
CA ASP A 143 -8.35 -8.06 -16.76
C ASP A 143 -8.46 -7.16 -15.52
N GLY A 144 -7.55 -6.20 -15.36
CA GLY A 144 -7.55 -5.19 -14.30
C GLY A 144 -7.01 -5.69 -12.95
N VAL A 145 -6.29 -6.81 -12.93
CA VAL A 145 -5.63 -7.34 -11.74
C VAL A 145 -4.24 -6.70 -11.60
N ARG A 146 -3.95 -6.17 -10.41
CA ARG A 146 -2.65 -5.58 -10.12
C ARG A 146 -1.63 -6.68 -9.88
N ALA A 147 -0.53 -6.64 -10.61
CA ALA A 147 0.62 -7.50 -10.37
C ALA A 147 1.91 -6.78 -10.76
N HIS A 148 3.02 -7.17 -10.16
CA HIS A 148 4.35 -6.65 -10.50
C HIS A 148 5.42 -7.72 -10.31
N ARG A 149 6.55 -7.56 -11.02
CA ARG A 149 7.70 -8.45 -10.82
C ARG A 149 8.31 -8.23 -9.45
N SER A 150 8.59 -9.33 -8.76
CA SER A 150 9.37 -9.34 -7.53
C SER A 150 10.79 -9.81 -7.83
N ASN A 151 11.77 -9.02 -7.40
CA ASN A 151 13.18 -9.43 -7.40
C ASN A 151 13.55 -10.21 -6.12
N ALA A 152 12.64 -10.27 -5.14
CA ALA A 152 12.85 -10.98 -3.89
C ALA A 152 12.36 -12.41 -4.05
N ASP A 153 13.28 -13.37 -3.90
CA ASP A 153 12.87 -14.75 -3.65
C ASP A 153 12.27 -14.80 -2.23
N PRO A 154 10.99 -15.19 -2.07
CA PRO A 154 10.32 -15.21 -0.77
C PRO A 154 11.01 -16.16 0.24
N GLU A 155 11.74 -17.19 -0.21
CA GLU A 155 12.52 -18.05 0.69
C GLU A 155 13.76 -17.33 1.25
N THR A 156 14.33 -16.39 0.49
CA THR A 156 15.51 -15.62 0.92
C THR A 156 15.12 -14.40 1.78
N ALA A 157 13.91 -13.87 1.61
CA ALA A 157 13.41 -12.75 2.42
C ALA A 157 13.05 -13.16 3.86
N ALA A 158 12.53 -14.38 4.06
CA ALA A 158 12.12 -14.88 5.37
C ALA A 158 13.30 -15.06 6.34
N THR A 159 14.50 -15.37 5.84
CA THR A 159 15.70 -15.58 6.66
C THR A 159 16.37 -14.28 7.13
N ARG A 160 15.96 -13.11 6.62
CA ARG A 160 16.61 -11.82 6.96
C ARG A 160 15.91 -11.03 8.07
N THR A 161 14.80 -11.54 8.61
CA THR A 161 14.01 -10.84 9.65
C THR A 161 14.31 -11.33 11.07
N ASP A 162 15.12 -12.37 11.24
CA ASP A 162 15.48 -12.94 12.56
C ASP A 162 16.97 -12.71 12.90
N VAL A 163 17.47 -11.48 12.73
CA VAL A 163 18.70 -11.03 13.40
C VAL A 163 18.61 -9.52 13.62
N SER A 164 18.08 -9.09 14.77
CA SER A 164 18.50 -7.91 15.55
C SER A 164 17.62 -7.73 16.78
#